data_AF-A0A3D5AA27-F1
#
_entry.id   AF-A0A3D5AA27-F1
#
_cell.length_a   1.000
_cell.length_b   1.000
_cell.length_c   1.000
_cell.angle_alpha   90.00
_cell.angle_beta   90.00
_cell.angle_gamma   90.00
#
_symmetry.space_group_name_H-M   'P 1'
#
loop_
_entity.id
_entity.type
_entity.pdbx_description
1 polymer ?
#
loop_
_entity_poly.entity_id
_entity_poly.type
_entity_poly.pdbx_seq_one_letter_code
_entity_poly.pdbx_strand_id
1 'polypeptide(L)'
;MPNSFFNKHNNLYRYISDLAVKYNVAADAIAMRFCMDSFPKAICLSGASSANQMRSNLLANQIKLQAEDLELLRSYNVNPEMYWNERKTLPWQ
;
A
#
# COMPACT_ATOMS: atom_id res chain seq x y z
N MET A 1 -5.03 6.09 2.34
CA MET A 1 -6.23 5.95 3.20
C MET A 1 -7.49 5.89 2.34
N PRO A 2 -8.62 5.35 2.86
CA PRO A 2 -9.79 4.97 2.07
C PRO A 2 -10.30 6.11 1.19
N ASN A 3 -10.56 5.80 -0.08
CA ASN A 3 -11.10 6.76 -1.05
C ASN A 3 -12.55 6.40 -1.36
N SER A 4 -13.47 7.30 -1.03
CA SER A 4 -14.92 7.13 -1.24
C SER A 4 -15.34 7.02 -2.71
N PHE A 5 -14.50 7.48 -3.65
CA PHE A 5 -14.70 7.27 -5.08
C PHE A 5 -14.42 5.83 -5.51
N PHE A 6 -13.69 5.04 -4.70
CA PHE A 6 -13.25 3.69 -5.05
C PHE A 6 -13.63 2.65 -4.00
N ASN A 7 -14.93 2.57 -3.69
CA ASN A 7 -15.50 1.65 -2.70
C ASN A 7 -15.21 0.17 -2.99
N LYS A 8 -14.95 -0.20 -4.25
CA LYS A 8 -14.58 -1.57 -4.64
C LYS A 8 -13.29 -2.06 -3.96
N HIS A 9 -12.44 -1.15 -3.51
CA HIS A 9 -11.18 -1.45 -2.81
C HIS A 9 -11.32 -1.46 -1.28
N ASN A 10 -12.53 -1.35 -0.72
CA ASN A 10 -12.73 -1.27 0.73
C ASN A 10 -12.15 -2.46 1.49
N ASN A 11 -12.20 -3.67 0.92
CA ASN A 11 -11.59 -4.85 1.52
C ASN A 11 -10.06 -4.70 1.62
N LEU A 12 -9.40 -4.20 0.58
CA LEU A 12 -7.98 -3.89 0.59
C LEU A 12 -7.65 -2.80 1.62
N TYR A 13 -8.44 -1.72 1.67
CA TYR A 13 -8.22 -0.64 2.64
C TYR A 13 -8.34 -1.11 4.08
N ARG A 14 -9.33 -1.96 4.36
CA ARG A 14 -9.50 -2.59 5.67
C ARG A 14 -8.31 -3.48 5.98
N TYR A 15 -7.92 -4.34 5.05
CA TYR A 15 -6.83 -5.27 5.28
C TYR A 15 -5.48 -4.58 5.52
N ILE A 16 -5.14 -3.55 4.73
CA ILE A 16 -3.93 -2.74 4.98
C ILE A 16 -4.00 -2.05 6.35
N SER A 17 -5.17 -1.57 6.77
CA SER A 17 -5.35 -0.98 8.09
C SER A 17 -5.18 -2.00 9.22
N ASP A 18 -5.70 -3.22 9.04
CA ASP A 18 -5.55 -4.31 10.00
C ASP A 18 -4.07 -4.72 10.13
N LEU A 19 -3.33 -4.77 9.01
CA LEU A 19 -1.88 -4.99 9.02
C LEU A 19 -1.13 -3.84 9.70
N ALA A 20 -1.51 -2.59 9.45
CA ALA A 20 -0.91 -1.42 10.08
C ALA A 20 -1.02 -1.51 11.62
N VAL A 21 -2.19 -1.94 12.13
CA VAL A 21 -2.39 -2.22 13.56
C VAL A 21 -1.54 -3.41 14.02
N LYS A 22 -1.59 -4.55 13.30
CA LYS A 22 -0.83 -5.77 13.62
C LYS A 22 0.67 -5.51 13.77
N TYR A 23 1.24 -4.70 12.89
CA TYR A 23 2.67 -4.39 12.84
C TYR A 23 3.06 -3.09 13.54
N ASN A 24 2.09 -2.36 14.12
CA ASN A 24 2.28 -1.08 14.79
C ASN A 24 3.04 -0.04 13.93
N VAL A 25 2.61 0.11 12.68
CA VAL A 25 3.16 1.08 11.71
C VAL A 25 2.04 1.76 10.93
N ALA A 26 2.36 2.77 10.12
CA ALA A 26 1.38 3.37 9.21
C ALA A 26 1.09 2.47 8.01
N ALA A 27 -0.10 2.65 7.40
CA ALA A 27 -0.50 1.96 6.18
C ALA A 27 0.51 2.09 5.03
N ASP A 28 1.17 3.26 4.91
CA ASP A 28 2.18 3.50 3.88
C ASP A 28 3.42 2.61 4.09
N ALA A 29 3.82 2.35 5.34
CA ALA A 29 4.93 1.43 5.64
C ALA A 29 4.59 -0.02 5.26
N ILE A 30 3.32 -0.44 5.41
CA ILE A 30 2.84 -1.74 4.94
C ILE A 30 2.95 -1.84 3.41
N ALA A 31 2.46 -0.81 2.70
CA ALA A 31 2.53 -0.77 1.23
C ALA A 31 3.98 -0.77 0.71
N MET A 32 4.87 -0.01 1.37
CA MET A 32 6.31 0.01 1.07
C MET A 32 6.94 -1.37 1.26
N ARG A 33 6.67 -2.03 2.41
CA ARG A 33 7.18 -3.38 2.70
C ARG A 33 6.71 -4.39 1.66
N PHE A 34 5.43 -4.34 1.28
CA PHE A 34 4.87 -5.20 0.24
C PHE A 34 5.60 -5.05 -1.10
N CYS A 35 5.87 -3.82 -1.54
CA CYS A 35 6.63 -3.55 -2.76
C CYS A 35 8.07 -4.09 -2.67
N MET A 36 8.75 -3.85 -1.55
CA MET A 36 10.12 -4.31 -1.33
C MET A 36 10.22 -5.85 -1.32
N ASP A 37 9.25 -6.55 -0.73
CA ASP A 37 9.19 -8.02 -0.72
C ASP A 37 8.79 -8.60 -2.08
N SER A 38 7.92 -7.91 -2.82
CA SER A 38 7.47 -8.35 -4.14
C SER A 38 8.53 -8.17 -5.23
N PHE A 39 9.39 -7.15 -5.09
CA PHE A 39 10.38 -6.77 -6.09
C PHE A 39 11.77 -6.55 -5.46
N PRO A 40 12.45 -7.62 -4.99
CA PRO A 40 13.68 -7.51 -4.19
C PRO A 40 14.88 -6.89 -4.93
N LYS A 41 14.82 -6.81 -6.28
CA LYS A 41 15.86 -6.20 -7.12
C LYS A 41 15.53 -4.76 -7.53
N ALA A 42 14.39 -4.23 -7.11
CA ALA A 42 13.94 -2.89 -7.46
C ALA A 42 14.18 -1.90 -6.30
N ILE A 43 14.30 -0.63 -6.65
CA ILE A 43 14.30 0.47 -5.68
C ILE A 43 12.84 0.91 -5.47
N CYS A 44 12.37 0.88 -4.22
CA CYS A 44 11.04 1.36 -3.87
C CYS A 44 11.08 2.85 -3.50
N LEU A 45 10.34 3.69 -4.24
CA LEU A 45 10.25 5.12 -4.00
C LEU A 45 9.11 5.43 -3.02
N SER A 46 9.36 6.21 -1.97
CA SER A 46 8.43 6.38 -0.84
C SER A 46 7.35 7.45 -1.00
N GLY A 47 7.48 8.36 -1.97
CA GLY A 47 6.51 9.43 -2.22
C GLY A 47 6.23 10.39 -1.06
N ALA A 48 7.02 10.36 0.02
CA ALA A 48 6.80 11.19 1.20
C ALA A 48 7.03 12.68 0.89
N SER A 49 6.09 13.55 1.27
CA SER A 49 6.15 15.00 1.09
C SER A 49 6.51 15.78 2.36
N SER A 50 6.73 15.08 3.48
CA SER A 50 7.17 15.68 4.74
C SER A 50 8.14 14.76 5.48
N ALA A 51 8.95 15.34 6.38
CA ALA A 51 9.87 14.58 7.22
C ALA A 51 9.15 13.53 8.09
N ASN A 52 7.93 13.83 8.56
CA ASN A 52 7.15 12.90 9.37
C ASN A 52 6.68 11.69 8.54
N GLN A 53 6.17 11.91 7.32
CA GLN A 53 5.85 10.82 6.40
C GLN A 53 7.09 10.02 6.04
N MET A 54 8.23 10.68 5.78
CA MET A 54 9.48 9.98 5.47
C MET A 54 9.89 9.04 6.61
N ARG A 55 9.90 9.52 7.87
CA ARG A 55 10.22 8.68 9.04
C ARG A 55 9.23 7.53 9.19
N SER A 56 7.95 7.78 8.98
CA SER A 56 6.91 6.75 9.04
C SER A 56 7.09 5.68 7.97
N ASN A 57 7.33 6.06 6.71
CA ASN A 57 7.54 5.13 5.61
C ASN A 57 8.80 4.27 5.80
N LEU A 58 9.85 4.82 6.42
CA LEU A 58 11.08 4.08 6.70
C LEU A 58 10.91 2.93 7.71
N LEU A 59 9.84 2.93 8.51
CA LEU A 59 9.50 1.79 9.38
C LEU A 59 9.25 0.49 8.60
N ALA A 60 9.02 0.57 7.28
CA ALA A 60 8.98 -0.60 6.40
C ALA A 60 10.26 -1.45 6.45
N ASN A 61 11.41 -0.87 6.82
CA ASN A 61 12.66 -1.63 6.99
C ASN A 61 12.72 -2.44 8.29
N GLN A 62 11.81 -2.18 9.23
CA GLN A 62 11.83 -2.76 10.58
C GLN A 62 10.78 -3.87 10.76
N ILE A 63 9.93 -4.09 9.75
CA ILE A 63 8.88 -5.11 9.78
C ILE A 63 9.13 -6.17 8.70
N LYS A 64 8.51 -7.33 8.88
CA LYS A 64 8.47 -8.41 7.87
C LYS A 64 7.04 -8.92 7.76
N LEU A 65 6.47 -8.82 6.56
CA LEU A 65 5.16 -9.38 6.29
C LEU A 65 5.24 -10.90 6.32
N GLN A 66 4.24 -11.55 6.91
CA GLN A 66 4.16 -13.02 6.84
C GLN A 66 3.78 -13.43 5.41
N ALA A 67 4.06 -14.68 5.05
CA ALA A 67 3.78 -15.19 3.71
C ALA A 67 2.28 -15.08 3.39
N GLU A 68 1.42 -15.37 4.36
CA GLU A 68 -0.04 -15.27 4.22
C GLU A 68 -0.49 -13.82 4.01
N ASP A 69 0.19 -12.86 4.64
CA ASP A 69 -0.11 -11.44 4.45
C ASP A 69 0.27 -10.97 3.03
N LEU A 70 1.42 -11.41 2.53
CA LEU A 70 1.86 -11.14 1.17
C LEU A 70 0.92 -11.75 0.13
N GLU A 71 0.49 -13.01 0.31
CA GLU A 71 -0.42 -13.68 -0.61
C GLU A 71 -1.80 -13.02 -0.63
N LEU A 72 -2.34 -12.64 0.53
CA LEU A 72 -3.62 -11.93 0.59
C LEU A 72 -3.51 -10.54 -0.04
N LEU A 73 -2.42 -9.80 0.18
CA LEU A 73 -2.16 -8.53 -0.52
C LEU A 73 -2.08 -8.71 -2.05
N ARG A 74 -1.38 -9.76 -2.54
CA ARG A 74 -1.29 -10.09 -3.97
C ARG A 74 -2.65 -10.40 -4.60
N SER A 75 -3.56 -11.00 -3.83
CA SER A 75 -4.90 -11.34 -4.32
C SER A 75 -5.74 -10.12 -4.70
N TYR A 76 -5.44 -8.94 -4.14
CA TYR A 76 -6.12 -7.68 -4.47
C TYR A 76 -5.61 -7.01 -5.76
N ASN A 77 -4.74 -7.67 -6.54
CA ASN A 77 -4.31 -7.13 -7.82
C ASN A 77 -5.52 -6.83 -8.72
N VAL A 78 -5.36 -5.82 -9.57
CA VAL A 78 -6.37 -5.43 -10.55
C VAL A 78 -5.74 -5.38 -11.92
N ASN A 79 -6.55 -5.63 -12.96
CA ASN A 79 -6.10 -5.49 -14.33
C ASN A 79 -5.59 -4.05 -14.58
N PRO A 80 -4.40 -3.85 -15.17
CA PRO A 80 -3.83 -2.52 -15.40
C PRO A 80 -4.74 -1.57 -16.20
N GLU A 81 -5.48 -2.08 -17.19
CA GLU A 81 -6.42 -1.29 -17.98
C GLU A 81 -7.58 -0.78 -17.12
N MET A 82 -8.14 -1.66 -16.27
CA MET A 82 -9.18 -1.27 -15.31
C MET A 82 -8.67 -0.21 -14.32
N TYR A 83 -7.43 -0.35 -13.83
CA TYR A 83 -6.81 0.62 -12.94
C TYR A 83 -6.68 2.00 -13.60
N TRP A 84 -6.13 2.06 -14.81
CA TRP A 84 -5.93 3.34 -15.49
C TRP A 84 -7.24 3.98 -15.94
N ASN A 85 -8.22 3.20 -16.38
CA ASN A 85 -9.55 3.72 -16.71
C ASN A 85 -10.24 4.34 -15.50
N GLU A 86 -10.12 3.71 -14.32
CA GLU A 86 -10.61 4.28 -13.06
C GLU A 86 -9.85 5.57 -12.67
N ARG A 87 -8.52 5.59 -12.77
CA ARG A 87 -7.73 6.78 -12.39
C ARG A 87 -7.98 8.00 -13.27
N LYS A 88 -8.34 7.81 -14.55
CA LYS A 88 -8.69 8.89 -15.47
C LYS A 88 -9.98 9.62 -15.09
N THR A 89 -10.85 9.04 -14.27
CA THR A 89 -12.11 9.68 -13.86
C THR A 89 -11.94 10.61 -12.67
N LEU A 90 -10.75 10.66 -12.05
CA LEU A 90 -10.49 11.55 -10.93
C LEU A 90 -10.45 13.01 -11.42
N PRO A 91 -11.04 13.96 -10.67
CA PRO A 91 -10.86 15.36 -10.96
C PRO A 91 -9.38 15.73 -10.81
N TRP A 92 -8.90 16.59 -11.70
CA TRP A 92 -7.62 17.27 -11.48
C TRP A 92 -7.80 18.19 -10.27
N GLN A 93 -6.96 17.98 -9.25
CA GLN A 93 -6.90 18.80 -8.05
C GLN A 93 -5.53 19.47 -7.94
#